data_AF-A0A729JV14-F1
#
_entry.id   AF-A0A729JV14-F1
#
_cell.length_a   1.000
_cell.length_b   1.000
_cell.length_c   1.000
_cell.angle_alpha   90.00
_cell.angle_beta   90.00
_cell.angle_gamma   90.00
#
_symmetry.space_group_name_H-M   'P 1'
#
loop_
_entity.id
_entity.type
_entity.pdbx_description
1 polymer ?
#
loop_
_entity_poly.entity_id
_entity_poly.type
_entity_poly.pdbx_seq_one_letter_code
_entity_poly.pdbx_strand_id
1 'polypeptide(L)'
;STCRPEDENTLRKDGSYPSGHTAYGTLLALVLSQARPERAQELARRGWEFGQSRVICGAHWQSDVDAGRYVGAVEFARLQTIPAFQKS
;
A
#
# COMPACT_ATOMS: atom_id res chain seq x y z
N SER A 1 6.85 0.07 -21.40
CA SER A 1 5.47 -0.24 -20.98
C SER A 1 5.51 -0.85 -19.59
N THR A 2 4.41 -0.80 -18.86
CA THR A 2 4.24 -1.52 -17.60
C THR A 2 3.94 -3.00 -17.87
N CYS A 3 3.95 -3.84 -16.83
CA CYS A 3 3.54 -5.24 -16.92
C CYS A 3 2.02 -5.41 -17.15
N ARG A 4 1.25 -4.31 -17.16
CA ARG A 4 -0.19 -4.29 -17.39
C ARG A 4 -0.58 -3.22 -18.44
N PRO A 5 -0.33 -3.47 -19.73
CA PRO A 5 -0.53 -2.50 -20.80
C PRO A 5 -1.96 -1.94 -20.89
N GLU A 6 -2.97 -2.74 -20.54
CA GLU A 6 -4.38 -2.35 -20.59
C GLU A 6 -4.74 -1.22 -19.62
N ASP A 7 -3.96 -1.03 -18.55
CA ASP A 7 -4.19 0.01 -17.55
C ASP A 7 -3.47 1.33 -17.87
N GLU A 8 -2.49 1.33 -18.79
CA GLU A 8 -1.59 2.48 -18.98
C GLU A 8 -2.33 3.78 -19.32
N ASN A 9 -3.38 3.71 -20.12
CA ASN A 9 -4.15 4.89 -20.51
C ASN A 9 -4.80 5.60 -19.32
N THR A 10 -5.19 4.83 -18.31
CA THR A 10 -5.78 5.36 -17.08
C THR A 10 -4.66 5.84 -16.15
N LEU A 11 -3.62 5.03 -15.95
CA LEU A 11 -2.51 5.34 -15.04
C LEU A 11 -1.71 6.59 -15.46
N ARG A 12 -1.61 6.88 -16.77
CA ARG A 12 -0.94 8.08 -17.28
C ARG A 12 -1.60 9.39 -16.84
N LYS A 13 -2.86 9.35 -16.39
CA LYS A 13 -3.62 10.53 -15.92
C LYS A 13 -3.57 10.70 -14.41
N ASP A 14 -2.92 9.78 -13.70
CA ASP A 14 -2.79 9.78 -12.25
C ASP A 14 -1.32 9.93 -11.84
N GLY A 15 -1.08 10.67 -10.76
CA GLY A 15 0.28 10.96 -10.32
C GLY A 15 1.00 9.70 -9.80
N SER A 16 2.26 9.49 -10.19
CA SER A 16 3.02 8.31 -9.70
C SER A 16 3.39 8.43 -8.21
N TYR A 17 3.57 9.65 -7.69
CA TYR A 17 4.11 9.91 -6.35
C TYR A 17 3.08 10.57 -5.41
N PRO A 18 2.93 10.07 -4.16
CA PRO A 18 3.40 8.77 -3.68
C PRO A 18 2.55 7.63 -4.28
N SER A 19 3.03 6.39 -4.20
CA SER A 19 2.27 5.25 -4.70
C SER A 19 1.03 4.98 -3.84
N GLY A 20 -0.15 5.33 -4.34
CA GLY A 20 -1.44 5.02 -3.69
C GLY A 20 -1.68 3.52 -3.51
N HIS A 21 -1.26 2.71 -4.48
CA HIS A 21 -1.28 1.24 -4.37
C HIS A 21 -0.45 0.75 -3.18
N THR A 22 0.75 1.29 -3.00
CA THR A 22 1.61 0.89 -1.88
C THR A 22 1.04 1.38 -0.56
N ALA A 23 0.51 2.60 -0.49
CA ALA A 23 -0.16 3.11 0.70
C ALA A 23 -1.32 2.20 1.13
N TYR A 24 -2.17 1.80 0.19
CA TYR A 24 -3.26 0.85 0.45
C TYR A 24 -2.74 -0.52 0.92
N GLY A 25 -1.73 -1.08 0.24
CA GLY A 25 -1.14 -2.37 0.61
C GLY A 25 -0.52 -2.37 2.01
N THR A 26 0.17 -1.28 2.38
CA THR A 26 0.74 -1.11 3.73
C THR A 26 -0.35 -0.94 4.78
N LEU A 27 -1.34 -0.08 4.52
CA LEU A 27 -2.48 0.12 5.42
C LEU A 27 -3.18 -1.21 5.72
N LEU A 28 -3.52 -1.97 4.68
CA LEU A 28 -4.21 -3.24 4.84
C LEU A 28 -3.36 -4.27 5.61
N ALA A 29 -2.06 -4.34 5.35
CA ALA A 29 -1.16 -5.23 6.09
C ALA A 29 -1.14 -4.89 7.59
N LEU A 30 -1.12 -3.60 7.95
CA LEU A 30 -1.15 -3.15 9.35
C LEU A 30 -2.48 -3.46 10.03
N VAL A 31 -3.61 -3.18 9.37
CA VAL A 31 -4.96 -3.49 9.89
C VAL A 31 -5.14 -4.99 10.10
N LEU A 32 -4.72 -5.81 9.11
CA LEU A 32 -4.80 -7.26 9.26
C LEU A 32 -3.87 -7.78 10.36
N SER A 33 -2.71 -7.16 10.56
CA SER A 33 -1.80 -7.51 11.64
C SER A 33 -2.37 -7.14 13.01
N GLN A 34 -3.13 -6.06 13.11
CA GLN A 34 -3.89 -5.71 14.31
C GLN A 34 -5.01 -6.73 14.60
N ALA A 35 -5.70 -7.21 13.55
CA ALA A 35 -6.78 -8.18 13.68
C ALA A 35 -6.32 -9.63 13.91
N ARG A 36 -5.12 -9.99 13.43
CA ARG A 36 -4.49 -11.32 13.56
C ARG A 36 -2.99 -11.19 13.88
N PRO A 37 -2.64 -10.82 15.12
CA PRO A 37 -1.25 -10.55 15.52
C PRO A 37 -0.31 -11.75 15.33
N GLU A 38 -0.83 -12.98 15.43
CA GLU A 38 -0.07 -14.21 15.22
C GLU A 38 0.44 -14.37 13.77
N ARG A 39 -0.10 -13.59 12.82
CA ARG A 39 0.31 -13.57 11.41
C ARG A 39 1.02 -12.27 10.99
N ALA A 40 1.40 -11.43 11.96
CA ALA A 40 1.92 -10.10 11.68
C ALA A 40 3.18 -10.11 10.80
N GLN A 41 4.05 -11.11 10.96
CA GLN A 41 5.28 -11.22 10.17
C GLN A 41 4.98 -11.53 8.70
N GLU A 42 4.09 -12.49 8.44
CA GLU A 42 3.66 -12.86 7.08
C GLU A 42 2.94 -11.69 6.39
N LEU A 43 2.09 -10.99 7.13
CA LEU A 43 1.34 -9.83 6.64
C LEU A 43 2.26 -8.65 6.33
N ALA A 44 3.22 -8.35 7.22
CA ALA A 44 4.22 -7.30 6.99
C ALA A 44 5.06 -7.61 5.75
N ARG A 45 5.53 -8.85 5.61
CA ARG A 45 6.27 -9.30 4.42
C ARG A 45 5.42 -9.15 3.15
N ARG A 46 4.16 -9.59 3.19
CA ARG A 46 3.26 -9.50 2.03
C ARG A 46 3.01 -8.05 1.60
N GLY A 47 2.85 -7.14 2.56
CA GLY A 47 2.71 -5.71 2.31
C GLY A 47 3.97 -5.10 1.68
N TRP A 48 5.15 -5.50 2.16
CA TRP A 48 6.43 -5.08 1.58
C TRP A 48 6.57 -5.52 0.12
N GLU A 49 6.32 -6.81 -0.15
CA GLU A 49 6.40 -7.43 -1.47
C GLU A 49 5.39 -6.82 -2.45
N PHE A 50 4.21 -6.41 -1.98
CA PHE A 50 3.22 -5.73 -2.82
C PHE A 50 3.76 -4.45 -3.44
N GLY A 51 4.47 -3.63 -2.65
CA GLY A 51 5.17 -2.45 -3.15
C GLY A 51 6.26 -2.80 -4.16
N GLN A 52 7.06 -3.84 -3.89
CA GLN A 52 8.11 -4.29 -4.80
C GLN A 52 7.56 -4.79 -6.14
N SER A 53 6.39 -5.45 -6.14
CA SER A 53 5.72 -5.83 -7.39
C SER A 53 5.37 -4.61 -8.25
N ARG A 54 5.13 -3.43 -7.66
CA ARG A 54 4.82 -2.21 -8.42
C ARG A 54 6.04 -1.66 -9.16
N VAL A 55 7.21 -1.76 -8.54
CA VAL A 55 8.50 -1.42 -9.16
C VAL A 55 8.81 -2.39 -10.28
N ILE A 56 8.71 -3.70 -10.03
CA ILE A 56 8.95 -4.74 -11.04
C ILE A 56 8.00 -4.61 -12.23
N CYS A 57 6.72 -4.27 -11.97
CA CYS A 57 5.75 -4.02 -13.02
C CYS A 57 6.05 -2.74 -13.84
N GLY A 58 6.98 -1.89 -13.39
CA GLY A 58 7.28 -0.61 -14.01
C GLY A 58 6.17 0.43 -13.86
N ALA A 59 5.25 0.24 -12.91
CA ALA A 59 4.13 1.15 -12.67
C ALA A 59 4.45 2.27 -11.68
N HIS A 60 5.49 2.11 -10.86
CA HIS A 60 5.94 3.10 -9.88
C HIS A 60 7.46 3.07 -9.74
N TRP A 61 8.06 4.21 -9.41
CA TRP A 61 9.45 4.29 -8.99
C TRP A 61 9.62 3.79 -7.56
N GLN A 62 10.85 3.38 -7.19
CA GLN A 62 11.14 2.93 -5.82
C GLN A 62 10.81 4.00 -4.77
N SER A 63 11.10 5.28 -5.08
CA SER A 63 10.76 6.43 -4.22
C SER A 63 9.26 6.56 -3.96
N ASP A 64 8.43 6.27 -4.95
CA ASP A 64 6.97 6.35 -4.84
C ASP A 64 6.46 5.28 -3.88
N VAL A 65 7.05 4.08 -3.96
CA VAL A 65 6.75 2.95 -3.08
C VAL A 65 7.20 3.26 -1.65
N ASP A 66 8.40 3.79 -1.46
CA ASP A 66 8.92 4.13 -0.13
C ASP A 66 8.05 5.20 0.56
N ALA A 67 7.68 6.26 -0.17
CA ALA A 67 6.76 7.28 0.32
C ALA A 67 5.35 6.73 0.55
N GLY A 68 4.86 5.84 -0.33
CA GLY A 68 3.56 5.19 -0.21
C GLY A 68 3.45 4.36 1.09
N ARG A 69 4.51 3.61 1.46
CA ARG A 69 4.54 2.89 2.74
C ARG A 69 4.35 3.83 3.93
N TYR A 70 5.01 4.98 3.91
CA TYR A 70 4.89 5.97 4.96
C TYR A 70 3.46 6.54 5.05
N VAL A 71 2.86 6.89 3.91
CA VAL A 71 1.46 7.35 3.86
C VAL A 71 0.50 6.30 4.41
N GLY A 72 0.68 5.02 4.06
CA GLY A 72 -0.14 3.93 4.57
C GLY A 72 -0.07 3.79 6.10
N ALA A 73 1.11 3.99 6.69
CA ALA A 73 1.30 3.97 8.14
C ALA A 73 0.67 5.20 8.84
N VAL A 74 0.76 6.39 8.22
CA VAL A 74 0.12 7.61 8.73
C VAL A 74 -1.41 7.45 8.72
N GLU A 75 -1.98 6.93 7.64
CA GLU A 75 -3.41 6.69 7.56
C GLU A 75 -3.86 5.62 8.56
N PHE A 76 -3.07 4.56 8.75
CA PHE A 76 -3.34 3.57 9.79
C PHE A 76 -3.46 4.23 11.17
N ALA A 77 -2.52 5.11 11.53
CA ALA A 77 -2.57 5.86 12.78
C ALA A 77 -3.81 6.76 12.87
N ARG A 78 -4.20 7.42 11.77
CA ARG A 78 -5.42 8.24 11.72
C ARG A 78 -6.66 7.38 11.96
N LEU A 79 -6.79 6.22 11.31
CA LEU A 79 -7.92 5.30 11.50
C LEU A 79 -8.07 4.86 12.95
N GLN A 80 -6.98 4.71 13.71
CA GLN A 80 -7.06 4.37 15.13
C GLN A 80 -7.85 5.38 15.96
N THR A 81 -7.94 6.63 15.51
CA THR A 81 -8.67 7.71 16.20
C THR A 81 -10.13 7.84 15.78
N ILE A 82 -10.61 7.01 14.84
CA ILE A 82 -11.97 7.09 14.30
C ILE A 82 -12.85 6.02 14.97
N PRO A 83 -13.86 6.40 15.79
CA PRO A 83 -14.70 5.42 16.50
C PRO A 83 -15.45 4.46 15.57
N ALA A 84 -15.81 4.90 14.35
CA ALA A 84 -16.45 4.02 13.38
C ALA A 84 -15.55 2.87 12.93
N PHE A 85 -14.24 3.09 12.85
CA PHE A 85 -13.27 2.06 12.47
C PHE A 85 -13.11 1.01 13.58
N GLN A 86 -13.09 1.45 14.85
CA GLN A 86 -12.93 0.60 16.03
C GLN A 86 -14.13 -0.32 16.34
N LYS A 87 -15.27 -0.12 15.68
CA LYS A 87 -16.49 -0.93 15.90
C LYS A 87 -16.49 -2.28 15.17
N SER A 88 -15.44 -2.56 14.41
CA SER A 88 -15.29 -3.75 13.56
C SER A 88 -14.80 -4.96 14.34
#